data_AF-A0A9W4WTV5-F1
#
_entry.id   AF-A0A9W4WTV5-F1
#
_cell.length_a   1.000
_cell.length_b   1.000
_cell.length_c   1.000
_cell.angle_alpha   90.00
_cell.angle_beta   90.00
_cell.angle_gamma   90.00
#
_symmetry.space_group_name_H-M   'P 1'
#
loop_
_entity.id
_entity.type
_entity.pdbx_description
1 polymer ?
#
loop_
_entity_poly.entity_id
_entity_poly.type
_entity_poly.pdbx_seq_one_letter_code
_entity_poly.pdbx_strand_id
1 'polypeptide(L)'
;FPNNHVEFSKIARKFKRKAGILYTKGFYSIVLQAVIDSSGKFIDIFVGYSGLTHDSRIFHNSPLYHKFSSSSSLVIPTNVYILGDAGYPCKNWLLTPYHDNGILTAIQTYYDVKHSQTRIGVEQAFGRLKSRFN
;
A
#
# COMPACT_ATOMS: atom_id res chain seq x y z
N PHE A 1 18.65 9.53 -12.03
CA PHE A 1 18.06 10.77 -11.49
C PHE A 1 18.46 10.89 -10.02
N PRO A 2 19.27 11.90 -9.64
CA PRO A 2 19.87 11.97 -8.31
C PRO A 2 18.89 12.58 -7.28
N ASN A 3 18.82 11.95 -6.10
CA ASN A 3 18.48 12.54 -4.80
C ASN A 3 17.18 13.36 -4.63
N ASN A 4 16.06 12.86 -5.13
CA ASN A 4 14.75 13.27 -4.61
C ASN A 4 14.32 12.27 -3.53
N HIS A 5 14.14 12.75 -2.31
CA HIS A 5 13.57 11.98 -1.21
C HIS A 5 12.15 11.54 -1.59
N VAL A 6 12.03 10.33 -2.15
CA VAL A 6 10.73 9.69 -2.34
C VAL A 6 10.34 9.11 -0.99
N GLU A 7 9.50 9.83 -0.27
CA GLU A 7 8.91 9.35 0.96
C GLU A 7 7.85 8.32 0.58
N PHE A 8 8.29 7.06 0.53
CA PHE A 8 7.44 5.97 0.09
C PHE A 8 6.28 5.86 1.04
N SER A 9 5.12 5.69 0.46
CA SER A 9 3.91 5.58 1.20
C SER A 9 3.26 4.33 0.63
N LYS A 10 3.23 3.30 1.47
CA LYS A 10 2.87 1.92 1.11
C LYS A 10 1.39 1.73 1.44
N ILE A 11 0.65 0.84 0.80
CA ILE A 11 -0.74 0.56 1.22
C ILE A 11 -0.89 -0.95 1.32
N ALA A 12 -0.58 -1.44 2.52
CA ALA A 12 -1.04 -2.66 3.17
C ALA A 12 -1.26 -3.99 2.47
N ARG A 13 -0.69 -4.99 3.16
CA ARG A 13 -1.04 -6.39 3.08
C ARG A 13 -1.68 -6.88 4.39
N LYS A 14 -2.73 -7.69 4.22
CA LYS A 14 -3.49 -8.50 5.19
C LYS A 14 -2.73 -8.92 6.46
N PHE A 15 -3.26 -8.55 7.63
CA PHE A 15 -2.88 -9.14 8.92
C PHE A 15 -3.85 -10.28 9.27
N LYS A 16 -3.31 -11.44 9.65
CA LYS A 16 -4.06 -12.53 10.27
C LYS A 16 -3.55 -12.65 11.70
N ARG A 17 -4.32 -12.21 12.69
CA ARG A 17 -4.13 -12.65 14.08
C ARG A 17 -5.06 -13.81 14.34
N LYS A 18 -4.55 -14.86 15.00
CA LYS A 18 -5.39 -15.87 15.65
C LYS A 18 -6.05 -15.24 16.88
N ALA A 19 -7.26 -14.72 16.68
CA ALA A 19 -8.30 -14.60 17.70
C ALA A 19 -9.63 -14.67 16.92
N GLY A 20 -10.51 -15.58 17.34
CA GLY A 20 -11.29 -16.41 16.43
C GLY A 20 -12.43 -15.77 15.63
N ILE A 21 -12.83 -16.58 14.63
CA ILE A 21 -14.13 -16.79 13.91
C ILE A 21 -14.12 -16.40 12.40
N LEU A 22 -14.79 -17.12 11.50
CA LEU A 22 -14.45 -17.33 10.04
C LEU A 22 -14.92 -16.24 9.02
N TYR A 23 -14.49 -16.15 7.72
CA TYR A 23 -14.15 -17.13 6.65
C TYR A 23 -13.03 -16.56 5.71
N THR A 24 -12.02 -17.30 5.21
CA THR A 24 -12.04 -18.51 4.34
C THR A 24 -11.24 -19.73 4.84
N LYS A 25 -10.71 -19.72 6.08
CA LYS A 25 -10.04 -20.90 6.70
C LYS A 25 -10.00 -20.84 8.25
N GLY A 26 -11.10 -20.56 8.94
CA GLY A 26 -11.12 -20.69 10.41
C GLY A 26 -10.97 -19.40 11.24
N PHE A 27 -10.64 -18.26 10.63
CA PHE A 27 -10.11 -17.10 11.39
C PHE A 27 -10.63 -15.74 10.92
N TYR A 28 -10.88 -14.84 11.88
CA TYR A 28 -11.33 -13.46 11.63
C TYR A 28 -10.04 -12.71 11.37
N SER A 29 -10.02 -11.95 10.28
CA SER A 29 -8.89 -11.09 9.98
C SER A 29 -9.39 -9.67 9.89
N ILE A 30 -8.67 -8.78 10.55
CA ILE A 30 -8.84 -7.34 10.38
C ILE A 30 -7.72 -6.90 9.44
N VAL A 31 -8.08 -6.21 8.38
CA VAL A 31 -7.11 -5.61 7.47
C VAL A 31 -6.50 -4.39 8.15
N LEU A 32 -5.18 -4.33 8.09
CA LEU A 32 -4.39 -3.16 8.42
C LEU A 32 -3.98 -2.52 7.10
N GLN A 33 -4.62 -1.41 6.74
CA GLN A 33 -4.14 -0.46 5.75
C GLN A 33 -2.99 0.36 6.34
N ALA A 34 -1.83 0.47 5.70
CA ALA A 34 -0.74 1.25 6.28
C ALA A 34 0.29 1.72 5.26
N VAL A 35 0.73 2.95 5.52
CA VAL A 35 1.75 3.73 4.85
C VAL A 35 3.07 3.64 5.59
N ILE A 36 4.12 3.27 4.86
CA ILE A 36 5.44 3.05 5.43
C ILE A 36 6.50 3.80 4.61
N ASP A 37 7.29 4.62 5.29
CA ASP A 37 8.38 5.40 4.69
C ASP A 37 9.56 4.52 4.20
N SER A 38 10.61 5.17 3.67
CA SER A 38 11.85 4.50 3.25
C SER A 38 12.64 3.91 4.42
N SER A 39 12.47 4.44 5.63
CA SER A 39 13.12 3.97 6.86
C SER A 39 12.40 2.77 7.50
N GLY A 40 11.22 2.41 7.00
CA GLY A 40 10.39 1.32 7.51
C GLY A 40 9.47 1.74 8.65
N LYS A 41 9.27 3.04 8.88
CA LYS A 41 8.31 3.57 9.87
C LYS A 41 6.91 3.62 9.27
N PHE A 42 5.93 3.25 10.08
CA PHE A 42 4.52 3.40 9.73
C PHE A 42 4.10 4.85 9.99
N ILE A 43 3.74 5.59 8.93
CA ILE A 43 3.42 7.02 8.98
C ILE A 43 1.91 7.31 8.83
N ASP A 44 1.13 6.36 8.33
CA ASP A 44 -0.33 6.38 8.35
C ASP A 44 -0.84 4.94 8.47
N ILE A 45 -1.90 4.75 9.25
CA ILE A 45 -2.51 3.46 9.55
C ILE A 45 -4.03 3.63 9.53
N PHE A 46 -4.70 2.70 8.86
CA PHE A 46 -6.15 2.58 8.85
C PHE A 46 -6.57 1.12 9.02
N VAL A 47 -7.43 0.83 9.99
CA VAL A 47 -7.81 -0.54 10.40
C VAL A 47 -9.32 -0.64 10.56
N GLY A 48 -9.84 -1.87 10.65
CA GLY A 48 -11.23 -2.13 11.04
C GLY A 48 -12.07 -2.84 9.99
N TYR A 49 -11.51 -3.11 8.81
CA TYR A 49 -12.19 -3.87 7.78
C TYR A 49 -11.95 -5.36 7.91
N SER A 50 -12.98 -6.16 7.62
CA SER A 50 -12.83 -7.61 7.48
C SER A 50 -11.84 -7.94 6.37
N GLY A 51 -11.03 -8.99 6.55
CA GLY A 51 -10.08 -9.51 5.56
C GLY A 51 -10.69 -10.16 4.32
N LEU A 52 -12.02 -10.09 4.19
CA LEU A 52 -12.79 -10.38 2.98
C LEU A 52 -13.14 -9.13 2.18
N THR A 53 -12.96 -7.94 2.76
CA THR A 53 -13.23 -6.68 2.08
C THR A 53 -12.18 -6.47 0.99
N HIS A 54 -12.62 -6.11 -0.22
CA HIS A 54 -11.71 -5.72 -1.29
C HIS A 54 -10.85 -4.52 -0.89
N ASP A 55 -9.55 -4.59 -1.17
CA ASP A 55 -8.58 -3.54 -0.84
C ASP A 55 -8.99 -2.18 -1.40
N SER A 56 -9.55 -2.15 -2.61
CA SER A 56 -10.07 -0.93 -3.24
C SER A 56 -11.17 -0.26 -2.41
N ARG A 57 -12.05 -1.04 -1.76
CA ARG A 57 -13.11 -0.53 -0.88
C ARG A 57 -12.55 -0.01 0.44
N ILE A 58 -11.55 -0.67 1.00
CA ILE A 58 -10.87 -0.22 2.22
C ILE A 58 -10.20 1.14 1.94
N PHE A 59 -9.49 1.23 0.82
CA PHE A 59 -8.80 2.44 0.41
C PHE A 59 -9.73 3.61 0.15
N HIS A 60 -10.80 3.44 -0.63
CA HIS A 60 -11.76 4.51 -0.90
C HIS A 60 -12.41 5.09 0.36
N ASN A 61 -12.55 4.29 1.42
CA ASN A 61 -13.13 4.71 2.69
C ASN A 61 -12.07 5.20 3.70
N SER A 62 -10.79 5.14 3.35
CA SER A 62 -9.72 5.53 4.27
C SER A 62 -9.64 7.07 4.37
N PRO A 63 -9.34 7.61 5.57
CA PRO A 63 -9.08 9.04 5.73
C PRO A 63 -7.99 9.56 4.79
N LEU A 64 -6.99 8.72 4.48
CA LEU A 64 -5.94 9.01 3.52
C LEU A 64 -6.52 9.31 2.13
N TYR A 65 -7.42 8.47 1.62
CA TYR A 65 -8.03 8.69 0.31
C TYR A 65 -8.80 10.00 0.27
N HIS A 66 -9.62 10.29 1.28
CA HIS A 66 -10.38 11.54 1.35
C HIS A 66 -9.46 12.77 1.47
N LYS A 67 -8.36 12.65 2.22
CA LYS A 67 -7.37 13.71 2.39
C LYS A 67 -6.68 14.08 1.08
N PHE A 68 -6.34 13.11 0.24
CA PHE A 68 -5.69 13.38 -1.06
C PHE A 68 -6.67 13.55 -2.23
N SER A 69 -7.94 13.18 -2.06
CA SER A 69 -8.98 13.36 -3.09
C SER A 69 -9.75 14.67 -2.95
N SER A 70 -9.80 15.25 -1.74
CA SER A 70 -10.36 16.57 -1.53
C SER A 70 -9.34 17.62 -1.97
N SER A 71 -9.78 18.66 -2.68
CA SER A 71 -8.94 19.78 -3.15
C SER A 71 -8.35 20.65 -2.02
N SER A 72 -8.46 20.18 -0.77
CA SER A 72 -8.08 20.85 0.46
C SER A 72 -6.72 20.36 0.96
N SER A 73 -5.70 21.15 0.64
CA SER A 73 -4.53 21.45 1.48
C SER A 73 -3.48 20.37 1.79
N LEU A 74 -3.60 19.13 1.29
CA LEU A 74 -2.45 18.21 1.26
C LEU A 74 -1.83 18.11 -0.12
N VAL A 75 -0.81 18.93 -0.33
CA VAL A 75 0.09 18.83 -1.47
C VAL A 75 1.14 17.80 -1.11
N ILE A 76 1.10 16.61 -1.73
CA ILE A 76 2.31 15.79 -1.79
C ILE A 76 3.36 16.66 -2.50
N PRO A 77 4.59 16.80 -1.95
CA PRO A 77 5.62 17.60 -2.60
C PRO A 77 5.79 17.19 -4.06
N THR A 78 6.12 18.16 -4.92
CA THR A 78 6.33 17.87 -6.34
C THR A 78 7.33 16.74 -6.51
N ASN A 79 6.99 15.76 -7.37
CA ASN A 79 7.77 14.55 -7.61
C ASN A 79 7.84 13.53 -6.46
N VAL A 80 6.96 13.63 -5.46
CA VAL A 80 6.75 12.58 -4.46
C VAL A 80 5.46 11.84 -4.79
N TYR A 81 5.48 10.52 -4.62
CA TYR A 81 4.36 9.64 -4.96
C TYR A 81 4.23 8.51 -3.95
N ILE A 82 2.98 8.14 -3.65
CA ILE A 82 2.63 6.90 -2.93
C ILE A 82 2.77 5.74 -3.91
N LEU A 83 3.31 4.60 -3.48
CA LEU A 83 3.37 3.38 -4.29
C LEU A 83 2.33 2.37 -3.80
N GLY A 84 1.33 2.12 -4.63
CA GLY A 84 0.23 1.18 -4.36
C GLY A 84 0.43 -0.18 -5.02
N ASP A 85 -0.20 -1.19 -4.44
CA ASP A 85 -0.38 -2.51 -5.05
C ASP A 85 -1.31 -2.43 -6.29
N ALA A 86 -1.25 -3.46 -7.14
CA ALA A 86 -2.04 -3.56 -8.37
C ALA A 86 -3.58 -3.50 -8.16
N GLY A 87 -4.06 -3.73 -6.93
CA GLY A 87 -5.47 -3.64 -6.57
C GLY A 87 -5.99 -2.22 -6.32
N TYR A 88 -5.11 -1.22 -6.28
CA TYR A 88 -5.48 0.19 -6.13
C TYR A 88 -5.61 0.89 -7.49
N PRO A 89 -6.37 1.99 -7.57
CA PRO A 89 -6.37 2.82 -8.77
C PRO A 89 -5.09 3.67 -8.87
N CYS A 90 -4.60 3.87 -10.10
CA CYS A 90 -3.57 4.87 -10.37
C CYS A 90 -4.16 6.29 -10.27
N LYS A 91 -3.46 7.21 -9.58
CA LYS A 91 -3.83 8.62 -9.37
C LYS A 91 -2.60 9.51 -9.54
N ASN A 92 -2.82 10.82 -9.62
CA ASN A 92 -1.74 11.84 -9.64
C ASN A 92 -0.81 11.80 -8.40
N TRP A 93 -1.25 11.19 -7.30
CA TRP A 93 -0.49 11.03 -6.06
C TRP A 93 -0.22 9.56 -5.70
N LEU A 94 -0.76 8.59 -6.45
CA LEU A 94 -0.66 7.15 -6.19
C LEU A 94 -0.28 6.40 -7.46
N LEU A 95 0.92 5.83 -7.47
CA LEU A 95 1.44 5.04 -8.59
C LEU A 95 1.29 3.54 -8.31
N THR A 96 0.66 2.84 -9.24
CA THR A 96 0.46 1.39 -9.21
C THR A 96 1.24 0.74 -10.35
N PRO A 97 1.58 -0.56 -10.26
CA PRO A 97 2.16 -1.28 -11.39
C PRO A 97 1.21 -1.27 -12.58
N TYR A 98 1.75 -1.45 -13.79
CA TYR A 98 0.93 -1.65 -14.98
C TYR A 98 0.18 -2.98 -14.88
N HIS A 99 -1.01 -3.03 -15.49
CA HIS A 99 -1.75 -4.27 -15.61
C HIS A 99 -1.16 -5.08 -16.77
N ASP A 100 -0.60 -6.25 -16.48
CA ASP A 100 0.02 -7.10 -17.49
C ASP A 100 -1.05 -7.89 -18.26
N ASN A 101 -1.43 -7.36 -19.42
CA ASN A 101 -2.29 -8.03 -20.40
C ASN A 101 -1.48 -8.86 -21.43
N GLY A 102 -0.21 -9.17 -21.15
CA GLY A 102 0.72 -9.86 -22.06
C GLY A 102 1.41 -8.95 -23.08
N ILE A 103 1.21 -7.63 -22.99
CA ILE A 103 1.76 -6.63 -23.92
C ILE A 103 2.27 -5.42 -23.12
N LEU A 104 3.27 -5.64 -22.25
CA LEU A 104 3.99 -4.54 -21.61
C LEU A 104 5.16 -4.09 -22.49
N THR A 105 5.30 -2.78 -22.68
CA THR A 105 6.49 -2.21 -23.32
C THR A 105 7.71 -2.34 -22.40
N ALA A 106 8.91 -2.29 -22.96
CA ALA A 106 10.16 -2.37 -22.18
C ALA A 106 10.25 -1.33 -21.06
N ILE A 107 9.70 -0.13 -21.28
CA ILE A 107 9.66 0.95 -20.28
C ILE A 107 8.68 0.61 -19.14
N GLN A 108 7.51 0.07 -19.45
CA GLN A 108 6.54 -0.37 -18.45
C GLN A 108 7.09 -1.52 -17.61
N THR A 109 7.71 -2.51 -18.25
CA THR A 109 8.39 -3.61 -17.57
C THR A 109 9.49 -3.10 -16.65
N TYR A 110 10.32 -2.16 -17.11
CA TYR A 110 11.36 -1.55 -16.28
C TYR A 110 10.77 -0.84 -15.06
N TYR A 111 9.70 -0.07 -15.26
CA TYR A 111 8.98 0.59 -14.17
C TYR A 111 8.43 -0.43 -13.16
N ASP A 112 7.76 -1.49 -13.59
CA ASP A 112 7.18 -2.51 -12.70
C ASP A 112 8.27 -3.26 -11.91
N VAL A 113 9.42 -3.52 -12.53
CA VAL A 113 10.60 -4.07 -11.84
C VAL A 113 11.06 -3.12 -10.73
N LYS A 114 11.19 -1.82 -11.02
CA LYS A 114 11.59 -0.82 -10.01
C LYS A 114 10.54 -0.62 -8.92
N HIS A 115 9.26 -0.65 -9.28
CA HIS A 115 8.14 -0.59 -8.35
C HIS A 115 8.20 -1.78 -7.38
N SER A 116 8.34 -3.00 -7.91
CA SER A 116 8.47 -4.24 -7.14
C SER A 116 9.68 -4.24 -6.20
N GLN A 117 10.86 -3.83 -6.69
CA GLN A 117 12.08 -3.71 -5.87
C GLN A 117 11.87 -2.75 -4.68
N THR A 118 11.21 -1.62 -4.93
CA THR A 118 10.93 -0.63 -3.89
C THR A 118 9.96 -1.17 -2.83
N ARG A 119 9.03 -2.04 -3.24
CA ARG A 119 8.08 -2.68 -2.33
C ARG A 119 8.71 -3.70 -1.37
N ILE A 120 9.96 -4.14 -1.58
CA ILE A 120 10.65 -5.04 -0.64
C ILE A 120 10.69 -4.47 0.78
N GLY A 121 10.92 -3.15 0.92
CA GLY A 121 10.91 -2.50 2.22
C GLY A 121 9.52 -2.51 2.90
N VAL A 122 8.42 -2.65 2.15
CA VAL A 122 7.06 -2.86 2.72
C VAL A 122 7.06 -4.17 3.47
N GLU A 123 7.48 -5.22 2.77
CA GLU A 123 7.38 -6.59 3.24
C GLU A 123 8.26 -6.82 4.45
N GLN A 124 9.45 -6.19 4.47
CA GLN A 124 10.33 -6.20 5.63
C GLN A 124 9.71 -5.49 6.85
N ALA A 125 9.09 -4.32 6.68
CA ALA A 125 8.45 -3.59 7.78
C ALA A 125 7.26 -4.37 8.38
N PHE A 126 6.40 -4.93 7.52
CA PHE A 126 5.32 -5.83 7.97
C PHE A 126 5.87 -7.13 8.58
N GLY A 127 6.99 -7.65 8.08
CA GLY A 127 7.68 -8.81 8.66
C GLY A 127 8.15 -8.53 10.10
N ARG A 128 8.79 -7.38 10.33
CA ARG A 128 9.19 -6.93 11.69
C ARG A 128 7.99 -6.75 12.60
N LEU A 129 6.91 -6.12 12.11
CA LEU A 129 5.67 -5.94 12.88
C LEU A 129 5.08 -7.28 13.30
N LYS A 130 5.01 -8.26 12.39
CA LYS A 130 4.53 -9.62 12.69
C LYS A 130 5.43 -10.31 13.70
N SER A 131 6.75 -10.23 13.53
CA SER A 131 7.70 -10.86 14.45
C SER A 131 7.63 -10.34 15.88
N ARG A 132 7.20 -9.09 16.09
CA ARG A 132 7.06 -8.49 17.42
C ARG A 132 5.85 -9.02 18.20
N PHE A 133 4.78 -9.41 17.50
CA PHE A 133 3.50 -9.77 18.09
C PHE A 133 3.05 -11.20 17.76
N ASN A 134 3.99 -12.02 17.27
CA ASN A 134 3.84 -13.47 17.12
C ASN A 134 4.21 -14.17 18.42
#